data_AF-A0A916LHG8-F1
#
_entry.id   AF-A0A916LHG8-F1
#
_cell.length_a   1.000
_cell.length_b   1.000
_cell.length_c   1.000
_cell.angle_alpha   90.00
_cell.angle_beta   90.00
_cell.angle_gamma   90.00
#
_symmetry.space_group_name_H-M   'P 1'
#
loop_
_entity.id
_entity.type
_entity.pdbx_description
1 polymer ?
#
loop_
_entity_poly.entity_id
_entity_poly.type
_entity_poly.pdbx_seq_one_letter_code
_entity_poly.pdbx_strand_id
1 'polypeptide(L)' 'MLWQAAGPDTISGATIPQGEQSTGKIYFDVTGPSPTIVAMNNGMEDLLIWEP' A
#
# COMPACT_ATOMS: atom_id res chain seq x y z
N MET A 1 4.69 -5.49 0.58
CA MET A 1 3.32 -5.25 1.09
C MET A 1 2.68 -6.60 1.40
N LEU A 2 2.06 -6.74 2.58
CA LEU A 2 1.21 -7.89 2.90
C LEU A 2 -0.17 -7.69 2.26
N TRP A 3 -0.31 -8.06 0.99
CA TRP A 3 -1.56 -7.85 0.22
C TRP A 3 -2.71 -8.70 0.76
N GLN A 4 -3.87 -8.06 1.02
CA GLN A 4 -5.11 -8.71 1.49
C GLN A 4 -4.93 -9.63 2.71
N ALA A 5 -3.80 -9.52 3.42
CA ALA A 5 -3.64 -10.16 4.71
C ALA A 5 -4.60 -9.53 5.73
N ALA A 6 -5.13 -10.34 6.64
CA ALA A 6 -5.99 -9.84 7.70
C ALA A 6 -5.22 -8.84 8.58
N GLY A 7 -5.77 -7.65 8.71
CA GLY A 7 -5.26 -6.57 9.54
C GLY A 7 -6.41 -5.63 9.90
N PRO A 8 -6.31 -4.89 11.02
CA PRO A 8 -7.34 -3.92 11.37
C PRO A 8 -7.40 -2.80 10.32
N ASP A 9 -8.61 -2.38 9.91
CA ASP A 9 -8.85 -1.27 8.98
C ASP A 9 -8.06 -1.34 7.64
N THR A 10 -7.77 -2.54 7.13
CA THR A 10 -7.09 -2.72 5.83
C THR A 10 -7.89 -2.10 4.69
N ILE A 11 -7.21 -1.44 3.75
CA ILE A 11 -7.85 -0.85 2.56
C ILE A 11 -8.62 -1.92 1.77
N SER A 12 -9.83 -1.59 1.35
CA SER A 12 -10.65 -2.48 0.52
C SER A 12 -10.04 -2.64 -0.88
N GLY A 13 -9.91 -3.89 -1.34
CA GLY A 13 -9.52 -4.21 -2.72
C GLY A 13 -10.70 -4.27 -3.71
N ALA A 14 -11.89 -3.85 -3.30
CA ALA A 14 -13.06 -3.81 -4.17
C ALA A 14 -12.96 -2.66 -5.19
N THR A 15 -13.61 -2.83 -6.34
CA THR A 15 -13.78 -1.76 -7.33
C THR A 15 -14.54 -0.59 -6.73
N ILE A 16 -14.10 0.64 -7.01
CA ILE A 16 -14.81 1.87 -6.64
C ILE A 16 -15.48 2.51 -7.87
N PRO A 17 -16.64 3.17 -7.71
CA PRO A 17 -17.22 4.02 -8.74
C PRO A 17 -16.32 5.21 -9.10
N GLN A 18 -16.50 5.78 -10.29
CA GLN A 18 -15.78 6.98 -10.68
C GLN A 18 -16.11 8.17 -9.76
N GLY A 19 -15.07 8.89 -9.32
CA GLY A 19 -15.21 10.06 -8.43
C GLY A 19 -15.22 9.73 -6.93
N GLU A 20 -15.31 8.46 -6.57
CA GLU A 20 -15.24 8.00 -5.18
C GLU A 20 -13.79 7.79 -4.72
N GLN A 21 -13.61 7.63 -3.40
CA GLN A 21 -12.32 7.32 -2.78
C GLN A 21 -12.41 6.08 -1.90
N SER A 22 -11.31 5.35 -1.77
CA SER A 22 -11.14 4.27 -0.79
C SER A 22 -9.94 4.58 0.09
N THR A 23 -10.06 4.35 1.39
CA THR A 23 -9.00 4.59 2.37
C THR A 23 -8.89 3.42 3.34
N GLY A 24 -7.68 3.20 3.84
CA GLY A 24 -7.40 2.15 4.81
C GLY A 24 -5.90 1.96 4.99
N LYS A 25 -5.54 0.97 5.81
CA LYS A 25 -4.15 0.66 6.16
C LYS A 25 -3.57 -0.34 5.16
N ILE A 26 -2.27 -0.22 4.93
CA ILE A 26 -1.43 -1.23 4.27
C ILE A 26 -0.31 -1.63 5.22
N TYR A 27 0.10 -2.89 5.16
CA TYR A 27 1.03 -3.46 6.14
C TYR A 27 2.28 -4.04 5.48
N PHE A 28 3.38 -3.99 6.23
CA PHE A 28 4.66 -4.56 5.88
C PHE A 28 5.16 -5.34 7.09
N ASP A 29 5.63 -6.57 6.85
CA ASP A 29 6.44 -7.28 7.82
C ASP A 29 7.88 -6.79 7.68
N VAL A 30 8.32 -5.95 8.63
CA VAL A 30 9.65 -5.33 8.62
C VAL A 30 10.57 -6.13 9.53
N THR A 31 11.57 -6.79 8.93
CA THR A 31 12.53 -7.64 9.64
C THR A 31 13.92 -7.00 9.79
N GLY A 32 14.04 -5.71 9.45
CA GLY A 32 15.30 -4.95 9.45
C GLY A 32 15.12 -3.50 9.91
N PRO A 33 15.97 -2.56 9.46
CA PRO A 33 15.84 -1.14 9.78
C PRO A 33 14.47 -0.58 9.40
N SER A 34 14.02 0.46 10.12
CA SER A 34 12.76 1.13 9.85
C SER A 34 12.76 1.77 8.46
N PRO A 35 11.73 1.50 7.61
CA PRO A 35 11.64 2.11 6.30
C PRO A 35 11.23 3.59 6.39
N THR A 36 11.70 4.40 5.45
CA THR A 36 11.37 5.83 5.31
C THR A 36 10.67 6.15 3.99
N ILE A 37 10.55 5.19 3.08
CA ILE A 37 10.02 5.37 1.72
C ILE A 37 8.94 4.32 1.45
N VAL A 38 7.89 4.71 0.73
CA VAL A 38 6.90 3.81 0.14
C VAL A 38 6.94 3.98 -1.38
N ALA A 39 7.02 2.87 -2.12
CA ALA A 39 6.98 2.88 -3.58
C ALA A 39 5.87 1.96 -4.10
N MET A 40 5.13 2.42 -5.12
CA MET A 40 4.26 1.58 -5.94
C MET A 40 5.01 1.20 -7.22
N ASN A 41 5.34 -0.08 -7.35
CA ASN A 41 6.09 -0.65 -8.46
C ASN A 41 5.23 -1.73 -9.15
N ASN A 42 5.28 -1.79 -10.48
CA ASN A 42 4.47 -2.73 -11.28
C ASN A 42 5.24 -3.99 -11.73
N GLY A 43 6.42 -4.23 -11.18
CA GLY A 43 7.35 -5.31 -11.56
C GLY A 43 8.33 -4.92 -12.67
N MET A 44 8.12 -3.79 -13.35
CA MET A 44 9.00 -3.26 -14.41
C MET A 44 9.71 -1.99 -13.97
N GLU A 45 8.99 -1.07 -13.32
CA GLU A 45 9.49 0.23 -12.89
C GLU A 45 8.72 0.78 -11.68
N ASP A 46 9.33 1.75 -11.00
CA ASP A 46 8.68 2.50 -9.93
C ASP A 46 7.75 3.56 -10.54
N LEU A 47 6.48 3.53 -10.15
CA LEU A 47 5.45 4.42 -10.69
C LEU A 47 5.23 5.64 -9.79
N LEU A 48 5.18 5.42 -8.48
CA LEU A 48 4.94 6.45 -7.48
C LEU A 48 5.85 6.21 -6.28
N ILE A 49 6.47 7.27 -5.77
CA ILE A 49 7.37 7.24 -4.61
C ILE A 49 6.92 8.32 -3.62
N TRP A 50 6.80 7.93 -2.35
CA TRP A 50 6.61 8.84 -1.23
C TRP A 50 7.81 8.73 -0.31
N GLU A 51 8.49 9.85 -0.10
CA GLU A 51 9.69 10.02 0.73
C GLU A 51 9.51 11.23 1.67
N PRO A 52 10.41 11.43 2.67
CA PRO A 52 10.29 12.51 3.66
C PRO A 52 10.24 13.94 3.09
#